data_AF-A0A7J9V2G9-F1
#
_entry.id   AF-A0A7J9V2G9-F1
#
_cell.length_a   1.000
_cell.length_b   1.000
_cell.length_c   1.000
_cell.angle_alpha   90.00
_cell.angle_beta   90.00
_cell.angle_gamma   90.00
#
_symmetry.space_group_name_H-M   'P 1'
#
loop_
_entity.id
_entity.type
_entity.pdbx_description
1 polymer ?
#
loop_
_entity_poly.entity_id
_entity_poly.type
_entity_poly.pdbx_seq_one_letter_code
_entity_poly.pdbx_strand_id
1 'polypeptide(L)'
;MALLTADDVLNKKFQPTKFREGYDQDEVDDFLDEVVNTLRVVTGENEELKAKLAAAERRVAELSRGEGTEAPARPAPQAQPAPQPQAAPAPAPAAAGATEPESATGMLALAQRLHDEYVRNGKEEGDRIISEAQIEGQRIIKEAEDQHNRTLTQLEQERSLLERKIDELRTFERDYRTRLKSYLESLLSNVEGGAKAEAL
;
A
#
# COMPACT_ATOMS: atom_id res chain seq x y z
N MET A 1 -26.32 -14.07 4.65
CA MET A 1 -25.70 -14.80 3.51
C MET A 1 -24.30 -15.14 3.94
N ALA A 2 -23.93 -16.43 3.95
CA ALA A 2 -22.53 -16.80 4.12
C ALA A 2 -21.77 -16.34 2.86
N LEU A 3 -20.67 -15.61 3.03
CA LEU A 3 -19.80 -15.26 1.92
C LEU A 3 -19.02 -16.50 1.49
N LEU A 4 -18.84 -16.66 0.18
CA LEU A 4 -18.06 -17.75 -0.40
C LEU A 4 -16.59 -17.63 0.06
N THR A 5 -16.01 -18.73 0.52
CA THR A 5 -14.57 -18.81 0.80
C THR A 5 -13.80 -19.30 -0.43
N ALA A 6 -12.48 -19.09 -0.46
CA ALA A 6 -11.63 -19.62 -1.51
C ALA A 6 -11.72 -21.16 -1.62
N ASP A 7 -11.88 -21.84 -0.48
CA ASP A 7 -12.01 -23.30 -0.45
C ASP A 7 -13.40 -23.78 -0.94
N ASP A 8 -14.44 -22.96 -0.82
CA ASP A 8 -15.76 -23.26 -1.37
C ASP A 8 -15.77 -23.24 -2.90
N VAL A 9 -14.94 -22.39 -3.51
CA VAL A 9 -14.79 -22.30 -4.96
C VAL A 9 -14.00 -23.50 -5.49
N LEU A 10 -12.89 -23.85 -4.83
CA LEU A 10 -12.07 -25.02 -5.20
C LEU A 10 -12.83 -26.36 -5.12
N ASN A 11 -13.70 -26.51 -4.14
CA ASN A 11 -14.47 -27.75 -3.97
C ASN A 11 -15.75 -27.79 -4.81
N LYS A 12 -16.03 -26.75 -5.60
CA LYS A 12 -17.27 -26.66 -6.38
C LYS A 12 -17.20 -27.57 -7.60
N LYS A 13 -18.14 -28.52 -7.68
CA LYS A 13 -18.33 -29.38 -8.85
C LYS A 13 -19.58 -29.00 -9.62
N PHE A 14 -19.42 -28.67 -10.90
CA PHE A 14 -20.52 -28.39 -11.81
C PHE A 14 -21.00 -29.67 -12.52
N GLN A 15 -22.28 -29.72 -12.88
CA GLN A 15 -22.86 -30.87 -13.61
C GLN A 15 -22.65 -30.68 -15.11
N PRO A 16 -22.17 -31.70 -15.85
CA PRO A 16 -21.90 -31.57 -17.29
C PRO A 16 -23.22 -31.47 -18.08
N THR A 17 -23.35 -30.46 -18.94
CA THR A 17 -24.53 -30.24 -19.77
C THR A 17 -24.41 -30.93 -21.13
N LYS A 18 -24.98 -32.12 -21.27
CA LYS A 18 -24.83 -32.97 -22.48
C LYS A 18 -25.74 -32.58 -23.66
N PHE A 19 -26.76 -31.74 -23.43
CA PHE A 19 -27.83 -31.44 -24.41
C PHE A 19 -28.08 -29.93 -24.62
N ARG A 20 -27.23 -29.06 -24.07
CA ARG A 20 -27.33 -27.60 -24.19
C ARG A 20 -25.93 -27.02 -24.38
N GLU A 21 -25.85 -25.84 -25.00
CA GLU A 21 -24.62 -25.04 -25.01
C GLU A 21 -24.20 -24.81 -23.55
N GLY A 22 -23.03 -25.35 -23.21
CA GLY A 22 -22.40 -25.23 -21.91
C GLY A 22 -21.06 -24.52 -22.07
N TYR A 23 -20.55 -23.99 -20.96
CA TYR A 23 -19.19 -23.46 -20.92
C TYR A 23 -18.19 -24.61 -21.05
N ASP A 24 -17.05 -24.33 -21.67
CA ASP A 24 -15.94 -25.28 -21.71
C ASP A 24 -15.45 -25.52 -20.28
N GLN A 25 -15.25 -26.79 -19.93
CA GLN A 25 -14.87 -27.16 -18.58
C GLN A 25 -13.46 -26.63 -18.25
N ASP A 26 -12.53 -26.71 -19.20
CA ASP A 26 -11.14 -26.29 -18.98
C ASP A 26 -11.07 -24.76 -18.80
N GLU A 27 -11.86 -23.99 -19.57
CA GLU A 27 -11.95 -22.53 -19.45
C GLU A 27 -12.59 -22.10 -18.12
N VAL A 28 -13.60 -22.85 -17.66
CA VAL A 28 -14.21 -22.61 -16.35
C VAL A 28 -13.21 -22.93 -15.23
N ASP A 29 -12.47 -24.03 -15.32
CA ASP A 29 -11.48 -24.42 -14.32
C ASP A 29 -10.34 -23.38 -14.22
N ASP A 30 -9.81 -22.89 -15.35
CA ASP A 30 -8.81 -21.81 -15.40
C ASP A 30 -9.31 -20.51 -14.75
N PHE A 31 -10.56 -20.12 -15.04
CA PHE A 31 -11.17 -18.92 -14.44
C PHE A 31 -11.41 -19.07 -12.93
N LEU A 32 -11.78 -20.27 -12.47
CA LEU A 32 -11.98 -20.53 -11.05
C LEU A 32 -10.65 -20.46 -10.27
N ASP A 33 -9.54 -20.88 -10.86
CA ASP A 33 -8.22 -20.72 -10.26
C ASP A 33 -7.84 -19.24 -10.05
N GLU A 34 -8.14 -18.37 -11.04
CA GLU A 34 -7.94 -16.93 -10.92
C GLU A 34 -8.83 -16.31 -9.81
N VAL A 35 -10.09 -16.72 -9.75
CA VAL A 35 -11.04 -16.28 -8.72
C VAL A 35 -10.58 -16.71 -7.33
N VAL A 36 -10.08 -17.94 -7.17
CA VAL A 36 -9.55 -18.45 -5.89
C VAL A 36 -8.33 -17.65 -5.45
N ASN A 37 -7.39 -17.39 -6.35
CA ASN A 37 -6.21 -16.58 -6.06
C ASN A 37 -6.61 -15.17 -5.59
N THR A 38 -7.51 -14.53 -6.34
CA THR A 38 -8.02 -13.19 -6.01
C THR A 38 -8.73 -13.18 -4.65
N LEU A 39 -9.57 -14.17 -4.35
CA LEU A 39 -10.24 -14.27 -3.05
C LEU A 39 -9.26 -14.44 -1.90
N ARG A 40 -8.18 -15.21 -2.08
CA ARG A 40 -7.13 -15.36 -1.05
C ARG A 40 -6.40 -14.05 -0.81
N VAL A 41 -6.01 -13.36 -1.88
CA VAL A 41 -5.33 -12.05 -1.80
C VAL A 41 -6.23 -11.03 -1.10
N VAL A 42 -7.47 -10.84 -1.57
CA VAL A 42 -8.40 -9.85 -1.01
C VAL A 42 -8.76 -10.16 0.45
N THR A 43 -8.89 -11.44 0.81
CA THR A 43 -9.16 -11.83 2.21
C THR A 43 -7.96 -11.53 3.09
N GLY A 44 -6.75 -11.86 2.64
CA GLY A 44 -5.51 -11.56 3.35
C GLY A 44 -5.28 -10.06 3.53
N GLU A 45 -5.50 -9.26 2.49
CA GLU A 45 -5.42 -7.80 2.54
C GLU A 45 -6.46 -7.22 3.52
N ASN A 46 -7.68 -7.75 3.53
CA ASN A 46 -8.71 -7.33 4.48
C ASN A 46 -8.31 -7.63 5.93
N GLU A 47 -7.71 -8.79 6.19
CA GLU A 47 -7.21 -9.15 7.51
C GLU A 47 -6.05 -8.25 7.93
N GLU A 48 -5.11 -7.97 7.03
CA GLU A 48 -4.00 -7.05 7.26
C GLU A 48 -4.47 -5.62 7.54
N LEU A 49 -5.42 -5.11 6.74
CA LEU A 49 -6.03 -3.79 6.94
C LEU A 49 -6.77 -3.70 8.28
N LYS A 50 -7.53 -4.74 8.65
CA LYS A 50 -8.18 -4.80 9.97
C LYS A 50 -7.15 -4.83 11.11
N ALA A 51 -6.05 -5.55 10.95
CA ALA A 51 -4.97 -5.57 11.94
C ALA A 51 -4.30 -4.19 12.07
N LYS A 52 -4.05 -3.50 10.96
CA LYS A 52 -3.51 -2.13 10.94
C LYS A 52 -4.47 -1.13 11.60
N LEU A 53 -5.77 -1.22 11.31
CA LEU A 53 -6.79 -0.39 11.95
C LEU A 53 -6.85 -0.65 13.46
N ALA A 54 -6.89 -1.91 13.90
CA ALA A 54 -6.88 -2.24 15.32
C ALA A 54 -5.61 -1.74 16.03
N ALA A 55 -4.45 -1.79 15.37
CA ALA A 55 -3.21 -1.24 15.92
C ALA A 55 -3.23 0.30 15.99
N ALA A 56 -3.76 0.97 14.97
CA ALA A 56 -3.93 2.42 14.95
C ALA A 56 -4.94 2.87 16.02
N GLU A 57 -6.07 2.20 16.15
CA GLU A 57 -7.08 2.45 17.20
C GLU A 57 -6.50 2.27 18.60
N ARG A 58 -5.63 1.27 18.82
CA ARG A 58 -4.92 1.12 20.11
C ARG A 58 -3.98 2.29 20.38
N ARG A 59 -3.20 2.73 19.39
CA ARG A 59 -2.32 3.90 19.53
C ARG A 59 -3.11 5.18 19.80
N VAL A 60 -4.23 5.37 19.11
CA VAL A 60 -5.14 6.50 19.35
C VAL A 60 -5.75 6.41 20.75
N ALA A 61 -6.21 5.24 21.18
CA ALA A 61 -6.75 5.05 22.53
C ALA A 61 -5.70 5.27 23.62
N GLU A 62 -4.44 4.92 23.40
CA GLU A 62 -3.32 5.21 24.32
C GLU A 62 -3.02 6.71 24.40
N LEU A 63 -3.04 7.42 23.27
CA LEU A 63 -2.86 8.87 23.22
C LEU A 63 -4.04 9.61 23.87
N SER A 64 -5.28 9.23 23.57
CA SER A 64 -6.48 9.82 24.17
C SER A 64 -6.64 9.48 25.65
N ARG A 65 -6.14 8.31 26.10
CA ARG A 65 -6.10 7.95 27.53
C ARG A 65 -4.95 8.67 28.25
N GLY A 66 -3.85 8.96 27.55
CA GLY A 66 -2.77 9.82 28.02
C GLY A 66 -3.16 11.30 28.18
N GLU A 67 -4.17 11.76 27.44
CA GLU A 67 -4.76 13.11 27.60
C GLU A 67 -5.82 13.18 28.72
N GLY A 68 -6.13 12.07 29.39
CA GLY A 68 -7.15 12.06 30.44
C GLY A 68 -7.08 10.84 31.35
N THR A 69 -6.05 10.71 32.18
CA THR A 69 -6.17 9.95 33.44
C THR A 69 -5.23 10.51 34.52
N GLU A 70 -5.82 11.33 35.38
CA GLU A 70 -5.49 11.42 36.80
C GLU A 70 -5.26 10.01 37.38
N ALA A 71 -4.15 9.83 38.08
CA ALA A 71 -3.75 8.57 38.69
C ALA A 71 -4.85 7.99 39.61
N PRO A 72 -5.30 6.74 39.44
CA PRO A 72 -6.31 6.19 40.32
C PRO A 72 -5.67 5.73 41.63
N ALA A 73 -6.10 6.35 42.72
CA ALA A 73 -5.90 5.88 44.08
C ALA A 73 -6.39 4.43 44.23
N ARG A 74 -5.53 3.55 44.79
CA ARG A 74 -5.93 2.22 45.25
C ARG A 74 -6.43 2.27 46.71
N PRO A 75 -7.50 1.53 47.08
CA PRO A 75 -8.07 1.51 48.43
C PRO A 75 -7.39 0.48 49.35
N ALA A 76 -7.30 0.80 50.65
CA ALA A 76 -6.75 -0.05 51.71
C ALA A 76 -7.75 -1.15 52.17
N PRO A 77 -7.25 -2.38 52.45
CA PRO A 77 -7.63 -3.10 53.68
C PRO A 77 -6.45 -3.79 54.41
N GLN A 78 -6.67 -4.10 55.69
CA GLN A 78 -5.74 -4.35 56.81
C GLN A 78 -5.18 -5.80 56.93
N ALA A 79 -3.99 -5.98 57.57
CA ALA A 79 -3.69 -7.03 58.58
C ALA A 79 -2.27 -6.88 59.19
N GLN A 80 -2.18 -7.06 60.53
CA GLN A 80 -1.00 -7.12 61.44
C GLN A 80 -0.17 -8.44 61.29
N PRO A 81 0.83 -8.82 62.13
CA PRO A 81 2.01 -8.15 62.76
C PRO A 81 3.37 -8.93 62.64
N ALA A 82 4.51 -8.18 62.62
CA ALA A 82 5.92 -8.44 63.06
C ALA A 82 6.64 -9.82 62.87
N PRO A 83 7.95 -9.84 62.50
CA PRO A 83 9.04 -9.56 63.47
C PRO A 83 10.17 -8.63 62.96
N GLN A 84 10.75 -7.86 63.89
CA GLN A 84 12.05 -7.13 63.78
C GLN A 84 13.24 -8.14 63.80
N PRO A 85 14.56 -7.79 63.84
CA PRO A 85 15.27 -6.50 63.72
C PRO A 85 16.56 -6.54 62.85
N GLN A 86 17.07 -5.40 62.36
CA GLN A 86 18.51 -5.09 62.45
C GLN A 86 18.81 -3.62 62.14
N ALA A 87 19.58 -3.04 63.07
CA ALA A 87 20.06 -1.68 63.08
C ALA A 87 21.48 -1.60 62.51
N ALA A 88 21.77 -0.55 61.73
CA ALA A 88 23.04 0.18 61.64
C ALA A 88 22.91 1.31 60.58
N PRO A 89 23.67 2.41 60.66
CA PRO A 89 23.56 3.47 61.66
C PRO A 89 23.26 4.84 61.00
N ALA A 90 22.76 5.76 61.81
CA ALA A 90 22.54 7.16 61.45
C ALA A 90 23.85 7.90 61.08
N PRO A 91 23.78 8.91 60.20
CA PRO A 91 24.49 10.17 60.39
C PRO A 91 23.55 11.17 61.07
N ALA A 92 24.05 11.75 62.16
CA ALA A 92 23.41 12.81 62.92
C ALA A 92 23.14 14.08 62.08
N PRO A 93 22.17 14.91 62.48
CA PRO A 93 21.89 16.19 61.83
C PRO A 93 22.95 17.21 62.24
N ALA A 94 23.80 17.61 61.29
CA ALA A 94 24.66 18.77 61.44
C ALA A 94 24.01 19.94 60.70
N ALA A 95 23.42 20.85 61.49
CA ALA A 95 23.02 22.16 61.04
C ALA A 95 24.24 22.96 60.55
N ALA A 96 24.12 23.57 59.37
CA ALA A 96 24.86 24.74 58.93
C ALA A 96 24.13 25.23 57.68
N GLY A 97 23.69 26.46 57.53
CA GLY A 97 24.00 27.70 58.20
C GLY A 97 23.55 28.74 57.20
N ALA A 98 22.77 29.72 57.66
CA ALA A 98 22.34 30.81 56.81
C ALA A 98 23.57 31.61 56.36
N THR A 99 23.96 31.43 55.09
CA THR A 99 24.73 32.37 54.24
C THR A 99 24.57 31.86 52.80
N GLU A 100 24.51 32.78 51.83
CA GLU A 100 24.68 32.57 50.35
C GLU A 100 23.45 32.70 49.43
N PRO A 101 22.88 33.92 49.29
CA PRO A 101 22.15 34.29 48.06
C PRO A 101 23.03 34.21 46.77
N GLU A 102 24.36 34.19 46.91
CA GLU A 102 25.34 34.10 45.82
C GLU A 102 25.52 32.68 45.25
N SER A 103 25.33 31.63 46.06
CA SER A 103 25.43 30.22 45.62
C SER A 103 24.17 29.74 44.90
N ALA A 104 22.99 30.18 45.37
CA ALA A 104 21.73 29.97 44.67
C ALA A 104 21.68 30.67 43.31
N THR A 105 22.24 31.89 43.20
CA THR A 105 22.36 32.59 41.92
C THR A 105 23.37 31.93 40.98
N GLY A 106 24.47 31.37 41.49
CA GLY A 106 25.40 30.55 40.71
C GLY A 106 24.76 29.29 40.13
N MET A 107 23.93 28.59 40.92
CA MET A 107 23.19 27.42 40.44
C MET A 107 22.11 27.78 39.40
N LEU A 108 21.41 28.91 39.56
CA LEU A 108 20.46 29.41 38.56
C LEU A 108 21.16 29.78 37.24
N ALA A 109 22.33 30.41 37.29
CA ALA A 109 23.11 30.75 36.10
C ALA A 109 23.64 29.49 35.38
N LEU A 110 24.04 28.45 36.12
CA LEU A 110 24.40 27.15 35.56
C LEU A 110 23.18 26.49 34.90
N ALA A 111 22.03 26.50 35.57
CA ALA A 111 20.79 25.93 35.04
C ALA A 111 20.32 26.65 33.75
N GLN A 112 20.42 27.99 33.70
CA GLN A 112 20.13 28.75 32.48
C GLN A 112 21.06 28.38 31.32
N ARG A 113 22.37 28.27 31.57
CA ARG A 113 23.32 27.84 30.52
C ARG A 113 23.03 26.43 30.01
N LEU A 114 22.76 25.49 30.91
CA LEU A 114 22.39 24.12 30.53
C LEU A 114 21.10 24.13 29.70
N HIS A 115 20.11 24.93 30.10
CA HIS A 115 18.87 25.08 29.34
C HIS A 115 19.13 25.63 27.93
N ASP A 116 19.90 26.69 27.81
CA ASP A 116 20.25 27.29 26.52
C ASP A 116 21.01 26.30 25.63
N GLU A 117 21.89 25.48 26.19
CA GLU A 117 22.57 24.40 25.47
C GLU A 117 21.61 23.31 25.02
N TYR A 118 20.69 22.85 25.87
CA TYR A 118 19.66 21.88 25.48
C TYR A 118 18.75 22.43 24.39
N VAL A 119 18.35 23.71 24.47
CA VAL A 119 17.54 24.38 23.44
C VAL A 119 18.31 24.48 22.13
N ARG A 120 19.60 24.82 22.17
CA ARG A 120 20.45 24.86 20.97
C ARG A 120 20.60 23.47 20.35
N ASN A 121 20.91 22.46 21.15
CA ASN A 121 21.07 21.09 20.68
C ASN A 121 19.76 20.56 20.08
N GLY A 122 18.62 20.82 20.73
CA GLY A 122 17.31 20.44 20.20
C GLY A 122 16.96 21.12 18.87
N LYS A 123 17.35 22.40 18.70
CA LYS A 123 17.19 23.09 17.41
C LYS A 123 18.08 22.50 16.33
N GLU A 124 19.36 22.24 16.63
CA GLU A 124 20.29 21.63 15.68
C GLU A 124 19.84 20.22 15.26
N GLU A 125 19.34 19.41 16.20
CA GLU A 125 18.78 18.10 15.89
C GLU A 125 17.50 18.21 15.06
N GLY A 126 16.61 19.15 15.40
CA GLY A 126 15.42 19.44 14.61
C GLY A 126 15.75 19.86 13.17
N ASP A 127 16.68 20.79 13.00
CA ASP A 127 17.12 21.26 11.69
C ASP A 127 17.78 20.14 10.88
N ARG A 128 18.57 19.27 11.52
CA ARG A 128 19.13 18.07 10.88
C ARG A 128 18.04 17.14 10.37
N ILE A 129 17.07 16.79 11.22
CA ILE A 129 15.96 15.89 10.85
C ILE A 129 15.13 16.51 9.72
N ILE A 130 14.84 17.81 9.78
CA ILE A 130 14.11 18.51 8.72
C ILE A 130 14.88 18.47 7.42
N SER A 131 16.20 18.72 7.44
CA SER A 131 17.03 18.69 6.23
C SER A 131 17.11 17.29 5.62
N GLU A 132 17.23 16.25 6.45
CA GLU A 132 17.24 14.85 6.02
C GLU A 132 15.89 14.45 5.42
N ALA A 133 14.79 14.77 6.10
CA ALA A 133 13.44 14.52 5.59
C ALA A 133 13.17 15.27 4.27
N GLN A 134 13.68 16.49 4.11
CA GLN A 134 13.58 17.24 2.86
C GLN A 134 14.38 16.59 1.73
N ILE A 135 15.59 16.11 1.99
CA ILE A 135 16.43 15.41 1.02
C ILE A 135 15.76 14.10 0.59
N GLU A 136 15.27 13.32 1.55
CA GLU A 136 14.56 12.07 1.27
C GLU A 136 13.26 12.32 0.49
N GLY A 137 12.49 13.34 0.87
CA GLY A 137 11.28 13.74 0.15
C GLY A 137 11.56 14.13 -1.30
N GLN A 138 12.60 14.95 -1.53
CA GLN A 138 13.03 15.32 -2.88
C GLN A 138 13.51 14.11 -3.69
N ARG A 139 14.21 13.16 -3.05
CA ARG A 139 14.65 11.91 -3.69
C ARG A 139 13.46 11.07 -4.16
N ILE A 140 12.45 10.91 -3.31
CA ILE A 140 11.24 10.14 -3.62
C ILE A 140 10.46 10.81 -4.76
N ILE A 141 10.29 12.14 -4.70
CA ILE A 141 9.60 12.89 -5.76
C ILE A 141 10.32 12.71 -7.10
N LYS A 142 11.64 12.88 -7.12
CA LYS A 142 12.43 12.70 -8.35
C LYS A 142 12.34 11.28 -8.90
N GLU A 143 12.42 10.28 -8.03
CA GLU A 143 12.28 8.87 -8.44
C GLU A 143 10.88 8.59 -9.01
N ALA A 144 9.83 9.12 -8.38
CA ALA A 144 8.46 9.00 -8.87
C ALA A 144 8.25 9.70 -10.22
N GLU A 145 8.82 10.90 -10.40
CA GLU A 145 8.81 11.63 -11.68
C GLU A 145 9.56 10.86 -12.77
N ASP A 146 10.75 10.32 -12.46
CA ASP A 146 11.53 9.51 -13.40
C ASP A 146 10.78 8.24 -13.81
N GLN A 147 10.17 7.53 -12.85
CA GLN A 147 9.33 6.36 -13.12
C GLN A 147 8.12 6.73 -13.98
N HIS A 148 7.42 7.82 -13.63
CA HIS A 148 6.28 8.31 -14.39
C HIS A 148 6.67 8.62 -15.85
N ASN A 149 7.74 9.37 -16.06
CA ASN A 149 8.21 9.74 -17.39
C ASN A 149 8.62 8.51 -18.22
N ARG A 150 9.24 7.50 -17.59
CA ARG A 150 9.57 6.23 -18.25
C ARG A 150 8.32 5.49 -18.71
N THR A 151 7.33 5.35 -17.83
CA THR A 151 6.06 4.68 -18.16
C THR A 151 5.31 5.43 -19.26
N LEU A 152 5.27 6.77 -19.18
CA LEU A 152 4.64 7.61 -20.19
C LEU A 152 5.31 7.42 -21.57
N THR A 153 6.65 7.44 -21.60
CA THR A 153 7.41 7.19 -22.83
C THR A 153 7.15 5.80 -23.40
N GLN A 154 7.05 4.76 -22.56
CA GLN A 154 6.72 3.40 -22.99
C GLN A 154 5.31 3.33 -23.59
N LEU A 155 4.32 3.92 -22.92
CA LEU A 155 2.94 3.96 -23.39
C LEU A 155 2.81 4.74 -24.71
N GLU A 156 3.54 5.83 -24.88
CA GLU A 156 3.59 6.58 -26.15
C GLU A 156 4.19 5.74 -27.28
N GLN A 157 5.25 4.99 -27.01
CA GLN A 157 5.85 4.07 -27.98
C GLN A 157 4.87 2.96 -28.37
N GLU A 158 4.26 2.29 -27.40
CA GLU A 158 3.26 1.24 -27.64
C GLU A 158 2.06 1.78 -28.42
N ARG A 159 1.53 2.94 -28.03
CA ARG A 159 0.46 3.63 -28.76
C ARG A 159 0.86 3.85 -30.22
N SER A 160 2.07 4.37 -30.46
CA SER A 160 2.54 4.63 -31.83
C SER A 160 2.68 3.35 -32.67
N LEU A 161 3.08 2.23 -32.06
CA LEU A 161 3.18 0.94 -32.72
C LEU A 161 1.80 0.38 -33.05
N LEU A 162 0.85 0.46 -32.11
CA LEU A 162 -0.53 0.05 -32.32
C LEU A 162 -1.20 0.89 -33.41
N GLU A 163 -1.00 2.21 -33.43
CA GLU A 163 -1.51 3.09 -34.48
C GLU A 163 -0.97 2.69 -35.86
N ARG A 164 0.33 2.45 -35.99
CA ARG A 164 0.92 1.95 -37.24
C ARG A 164 0.33 0.61 -37.64
N LYS A 165 0.09 -0.31 -36.69
CA LYS A 165 -0.50 -1.62 -36.98
C LYS A 165 -1.94 -1.52 -37.45
N ILE A 166 -2.71 -0.60 -36.87
CA ILE A 166 -4.08 -0.30 -37.30
C ILE A 166 -4.09 0.20 -38.74
N ASP A 167 -3.20 1.13 -39.09
CA ASP A 167 -3.12 1.67 -40.46
C ASP A 167 -2.66 0.62 -41.48
N GLU A 168 -1.71 -0.25 -41.10
CA GLU A 168 -1.30 -1.40 -41.90
C GLU A 168 -2.47 -2.35 -42.17
N LEU A 169 -3.23 -2.71 -41.13
CA LEU A 169 -4.40 -3.60 -41.25
C LEU A 169 -5.51 -2.99 -42.10
N ARG A 170 -5.77 -1.69 -41.94
CA ARG A 170 -6.76 -0.96 -42.77
C ARG A 170 -6.36 -0.93 -44.25
N THR A 171 -5.07 -0.74 -44.53
CA THR A 171 -4.54 -0.76 -45.89
C THR A 171 -4.64 -2.17 -46.47
N PHE A 172 -4.21 -3.17 -45.71
CA PHE A 172 -4.32 -4.58 -46.07
C PHE A 172 -5.77 -4.98 -46.39
N GLU A 173 -6.73 -4.59 -45.56
CA GLU A 173 -8.14 -4.87 -45.79
C GLU A 173 -8.64 -4.22 -47.09
N ARG A 174 -8.30 -2.95 -47.33
CA ARG A 174 -8.69 -2.24 -48.55
C ARG A 174 -8.11 -2.92 -49.79
N ASP A 175 -6.84 -3.29 -49.75
CA ASP A 175 -6.16 -3.95 -50.85
C ASP A 175 -6.71 -5.35 -51.09
N TYR A 176 -6.97 -6.11 -50.02
CA TYR A 176 -7.57 -7.43 -50.08
C TYR A 176 -8.98 -7.39 -50.70
N ARG A 177 -9.84 -6.46 -50.25
CA ARG A 177 -11.18 -6.26 -50.83
C ARG A 177 -11.09 -5.90 -52.31
N THR A 178 -10.15 -5.04 -52.69
CA THR A 178 -9.96 -4.63 -54.09
C THR A 178 -9.49 -5.80 -54.96
N ARG A 179 -8.51 -6.59 -54.48
CA ARG A 179 -8.02 -7.79 -55.16
C ARG A 179 -9.10 -8.85 -55.29
N LEU A 180 -9.88 -9.09 -54.23
CA LEU A 180 -10.99 -10.05 -54.26
C LEU A 180 -12.06 -9.63 -55.26
N LYS A 181 -12.45 -8.34 -55.26
CA LYS A 181 -13.41 -7.79 -56.23
C LYS A 181 -12.93 -7.98 -57.66
N SER A 182 -11.68 -7.60 -57.95
CA SER A 182 -11.09 -7.77 -59.28
C SER A 182 -10.99 -9.24 -59.71
N TYR A 183 -10.66 -10.14 -58.78
CA TYR A 183 -10.64 -11.59 -59.04
C TYR A 183 -12.02 -12.13 -59.39
N LEU A 184 -13.05 -11.75 -58.63
CA LEU A 184 -14.43 -12.15 -58.89
C LEU A 184 -14.97 -11.56 -60.21
N GLU A 185 -14.66 -10.29 -60.52
CA GLU A 185 -15.01 -9.65 -61.79
C GLU A 185 -14.34 -10.35 -62.99
N SER A 186 -13.07 -10.74 -62.84
CA SER A 186 -12.35 -11.53 -63.85
C SER A 186 -12.97 -12.91 -64.07
N LEU A 187 -13.32 -13.62 -62.99
CA LEU A 187 -14.04 -14.89 -63.08
C LEU A 187 -15.39 -14.75 -63.80
N LEU A 188 -16.17 -13.71 -63.47
CA LEU A 188 -17.44 -13.44 -64.12
C LEU A 188 -17.25 -13.15 -65.61
N SER A 189 -16.32 -12.26 -65.96
CA SER A 189 -16.00 -11.92 -67.35
C SER A 189 -15.55 -13.13 -68.16
N ASN A 190 -14.82 -14.07 -67.55
CA ASN A 190 -14.40 -15.30 -68.23
C ASN A 190 -15.59 -16.23 -68.51
N VAL A 191 -16.55 -16.34 -67.58
CA VAL A 191 -17.78 -17.13 -67.79
C VAL A 191 -18.66 -16.50 -68.87
N GLU A 192 -18.84 -15.18 -68.85
CA GLU A 192 -19.60 -14.46 -69.88
C GLU A 192 -18.92 -14.55 -71.26
N GLY A 193 -17.59 -14.47 -71.30
CA GLY A 193 -16.80 -14.62 -72.52
C GLY A 193 -16.90 -16.03 -73.11
N GLY A 194 -16.82 -17.06 -72.25
CA GLY A 194 -17.03 -18.45 -72.66
C GLY A 194 -18.44 -18.70 -73.22
N ALA A 195 -19.48 -18.17 -72.58
CA ALA A 195 -20.85 -18.30 -73.04
C ALA A 195 -21.10 -17.62 -74.41
N LYS A 196 -20.43 -16.49 -74.70
CA LYS A 196 -20.51 -15.83 -76.02
C LYS A 196 -19.78 -16.60 -77.12
N ALA A 197 -18.71 -17.31 -76.78
CA ALA A 197 -17.96 -18.11 -77.75
C ALA A 197 -18.71 -19.38 -78.19
N GLU A 198 -19.58 -19.94 -77.33
CA GLU A 198 -20.43 -21.09 -77.67
C GLU A 198 -21.71 -20.71 -78.45
N ALA A 199 -22.09 -19.43 -78.49
CA ALA A 199 -23.31 -18.94 -79.14
C ALA A 199 -23.12 -18.52 -80.62
N LEU A 200 -21.89 -18.55 -81.14
CA LEU A 200 -21.51 -18.23 -82.53
C LEU A 200 -21.13 -19.50 -83.28
#